data_AF-A0A0X3P290-F1
#
_entry.id   AF-A0A0X3P290-F1
#
_cell.length_a   1.000
_cell.length_b   1.000
_cell.length_c   1.000
_cell.angle_alpha   90.00
_cell.angle_beta   90.00
_cell.angle_gamma   90.00
#
_symmetry.space_group_name_H-M   'P 1'
#
loop_
_entity.id
_entity.type
_entity.pdbx_description
1 polymer ?
#
loop_
_entity_poly.entity_id
_entity_poly.type
_entity_poly.pdbx_seq_one_letter_code
_entity_poly.pdbx_strand_id
1 'polypeptide(L)'
;MKDGYGAAMLKQPELIADLVKAGRSVVPRWRCPADAADHNKHPTADQPISLPFSLSIKVRLVPTSSSRATGADSSEENNVKLTVELIRRAAAMGLDWVTIHGRTPSQRTSNPCQWEAIHDIIAARIPHLEHGCAPMPIFLNGDVTSIEDAWRAHQLTDCRGVMVARGLLANPALFDPNVAGNGESEHKFRGTCSLLREWLELTTEHSNSTLFKNIHRQAYWMLERHLNKARRKVLHEISDVAGLYNFLHLQCPNTYPSETVQT
;
A
#
# COMPACT_ATOMS: atom_id res chain seq x y z
N MET A 1 -24.42 13.31 -2.06
CA MET A 1 -23.67 12.91 -3.27
C MET A 1 -24.07 11.48 -3.61
N LYS A 2 -24.71 11.24 -4.77
CA LYS A 2 -25.11 9.87 -5.19
C LYS A 2 -23.91 9.04 -5.67
N ASP A 3 -22.83 9.71 -6.09
CA ASP A 3 -21.56 9.09 -6.48
C ASP A 3 -20.43 9.57 -5.56
N GLY A 4 -19.39 8.75 -5.38
CA GLY A 4 -18.17 9.17 -4.68
C GLY A 4 -17.36 10.21 -5.46
N TYR A 5 -16.58 11.05 -4.76
CA TYR A 5 -15.81 12.15 -5.37
C TYR A 5 -14.96 11.73 -6.57
N GLY A 6 -14.29 10.58 -6.52
CA GLY A 6 -13.48 10.09 -7.64
C GLY A 6 -14.30 9.80 -8.90
N ALA A 7 -15.48 9.18 -8.76
CA ALA A 7 -16.37 8.93 -9.89
C ALA A 7 -16.97 10.23 -10.46
N ALA A 8 -17.22 11.23 -9.61
CA ALA A 8 -17.66 12.55 -10.05
C ALA A 8 -16.58 13.27 -10.87
N MET A 9 -15.32 13.23 -10.43
CA MET A 9 -14.19 13.81 -11.16
C MET A 9 -13.99 13.16 -12.53
N LEU A 10 -14.21 11.85 -12.67
CA LEU A 10 -14.11 11.16 -13.96
C LEU A 10 -15.19 11.57 -14.97
N LYS A 11 -16.29 12.17 -14.51
CA LYS A 11 -17.32 12.76 -15.38
C LYS A 11 -16.96 14.17 -15.85
N GLN A 12 -16.00 14.81 -15.18
CA GLN A 12 -15.50 16.17 -15.43
C GLN A 12 -13.98 16.13 -15.63
N PRO A 13 -13.50 15.54 -16.74
CA PRO A 13 -12.09 15.30 -16.99
C PRO A 13 -11.22 16.57 -16.92
N GLU A 14 -11.78 17.72 -17.27
CA GLU A 14 -11.17 19.04 -17.16
C GLU A 14 -10.74 19.37 -15.73
N LEU A 15 -11.55 19.02 -14.72
CA LEU A 15 -11.20 19.27 -13.32
C LEU A 15 -10.04 18.41 -12.85
N ILE A 16 -9.91 17.19 -13.38
CA ILE A 16 -8.75 16.34 -13.07
C ILE A 16 -7.49 16.95 -13.69
N ALA A 17 -7.56 17.38 -14.95
CA ALA A 17 -6.42 18.02 -15.62
C ALA A 17 -6.00 19.31 -14.89
N ASP A 18 -6.96 20.13 -14.45
CA ASP A 18 -6.69 21.33 -13.65
C ASP A 18 -6.07 20.97 -12.29
N LEU A 19 -6.55 19.91 -11.63
CA LEU A 19 -5.95 19.42 -10.38
C LEU A 19 -4.51 18.93 -10.59
N VAL A 20 -4.25 18.19 -11.68
CA VAL A 20 -2.89 17.74 -12.02
C VAL A 20 -1.97 18.93 -12.25
N LYS A 21 -2.43 19.91 -13.04
CA LYS A 21 -1.69 21.13 -13.35
C LYS A 21 -1.42 21.96 -12.08
N ALA A 22 -2.42 22.12 -11.23
CA ALA A 22 -2.29 22.81 -9.95
C ALA A 22 -1.31 22.07 -9.01
N GLY A 23 -1.44 20.76 -8.87
CA GLY A 23 -0.53 19.94 -8.05
C GLY A 23 0.93 20.09 -8.48
N ARG A 24 1.18 20.08 -9.80
CA ARG A 24 2.53 20.19 -10.35
C ARG A 24 3.13 21.60 -10.28
N SER A 25 2.30 22.64 -10.33
CA SER A 25 2.75 24.03 -10.29
C SER A 25 2.88 24.61 -8.88
N VAL A 26 2.12 24.08 -7.92
CA VAL A 26 2.02 24.65 -6.57
C VAL A 26 2.75 23.83 -5.52
N VAL A 27 2.84 22.50 -5.65
CA VAL A 27 3.40 21.64 -4.60
C VAL A 27 4.92 21.50 -4.79
N PRO A 28 5.75 22.13 -3.93
CA PRO A 28 7.18 21.85 -3.91
C PRO A 28 7.39 20.39 -3.50
N ARG A 29 8.26 19.66 -4.21
CA ARG A 29 8.53 18.26 -3.88
C ARG A 29 9.15 18.12 -2.50
N TRP A 30 8.63 17.18 -1.71
CA TRP A 30 9.32 16.61 -0.57
C TRP A 30 10.16 15.42 -1.05
N ARG A 31 11.49 15.57 -0.96
CA ARG A 31 12.55 14.55 -1.15
C ARG A 31 12.53 13.76 -2.47
N CYS A 32 13.46 14.11 -3.37
CA CYS A 32 14.06 13.14 -4.28
C CYS A 32 15.55 13.49 -4.41
N PRO A 33 16.50 12.61 -4.04
CA PRO A 33 17.93 12.86 -4.23
C PRO A 33 18.26 13.00 -5.71
N ALA A 34 19.18 13.92 -6.01
CA ALA A 34 19.55 14.31 -7.36
C ALA A 34 20.22 13.23 -8.20
N ASP A 35 20.89 12.27 -7.56
CA ASP A 35 21.86 11.43 -8.24
C ASP A 35 21.58 9.95 -7.98
N ALA A 36 20.62 9.38 -8.72
CA ALA A 36 20.43 7.93 -8.80
C ALA A 36 21.50 7.24 -9.70
N ALA A 37 22.60 7.93 -10.02
CA ALA A 37 23.68 7.42 -10.85
C ALA A 37 24.95 7.06 -10.06
N ASP A 38 25.05 7.39 -8.77
CA ASP A 38 26.23 7.11 -7.94
C ASP A 38 25.80 6.50 -6.58
N HIS A 39 25.95 5.18 -6.43
CA HIS A 39 25.51 4.43 -5.25
C HIS A 39 26.32 4.71 -3.97
N ASN A 40 27.39 5.50 -4.04
CA ASN A 40 28.30 5.74 -2.91
C ASN A 40 28.19 7.14 -2.27
N LYS A 41 27.29 8.01 -2.72
CA LYS A 41 27.08 9.34 -2.11
C LYS A 41 25.78 9.40 -1.32
N HIS A 42 25.90 9.59 -0.01
CA HIS A 42 24.79 10.08 0.80
C HIS A 42 24.48 11.53 0.39
N PRO A 43 23.21 11.87 0.11
CA PRO A 43 22.87 13.18 -0.44
C PRO A 43 23.00 14.30 0.59
N THR A 44 23.67 15.39 0.21
CA THR A 44 23.65 16.67 0.93
C THR A 44 22.39 17.46 0.55
N ALA A 45 21.78 18.14 1.52
CA ALA A 45 20.38 18.57 1.47
C ALA A 45 20.06 19.81 0.60
N ASP A 46 21.02 20.42 -0.10
CA ASP A 46 20.93 21.85 -0.45
C ASP A 46 20.82 22.22 -1.93
N GLN A 47 20.42 21.31 -2.82
CA GLN A 47 20.16 21.67 -4.23
C GLN A 47 18.69 21.42 -4.62
N PRO A 48 17.87 22.47 -4.79
CA PRO A 48 16.47 22.32 -5.19
C PRO A 48 16.38 21.94 -6.67
N ILE A 49 16.12 20.67 -6.95
CA ILE A 49 15.80 20.20 -8.30
C ILE A 49 14.36 20.57 -8.62
N SER A 50 14.17 21.36 -9.68
CA SER A 50 12.86 21.74 -10.22
C SER A 50 12.28 20.62 -11.13
N LEU A 51 11.99 19.44 -10.57
CA LEU A 51 11.20 18.41 -11.24
C LEU A 51 9.74 18.43 -10.72
N PRO A 52 8.73 18.21 -11.58
CA PRO A 52 7.32 18.32 -11.19
C PRO A 52 6.95 17.32 -10.09
N PHE A 53 6.02 17.68 -9.21
CA PHE A 53 5.44 16.78 -8.21
C PHE A 53 4.78 15.57 -8.89
N SER A 54 5.07 14.37 -8.38
CA SER A 54 4.52 13.14 -8.95
C SER A 54 3.08 12.90 -8.50
N LEU A 55 2.20 12.62 -9.45
CA LEU A 55 0.79 12.38 -9.24
C LEU A 55 0.38 11.00 -9.77
N SER A 56 -0.38 10.29 -8.96
CA SER A 56 -0.95 8.99 -9.33
C SER A 56 -2.38 8.84 -8.84
N ILE A 57 -3.07 7.86 -9.41
CA ILE A 57 -4.41 7.47 -8.94
C ILE A 57 -4.43 6.00 -8.56
N LYS A 58 -5.33 5.67 -7.64
CA LYS A 58 -5.69 4.29 -7.33
C LYS A 58 -7.13 4.04 -7.77
N VAL A 59 -7.31 3.05 -8.63
CA VAL A 59 -8.63 2.66 -9.15
C VAL A 59 -8.94 1.21 -8.80
N ARG A 60 -10.21 0.83 -8.98
CA ARG A 60 -10.69 -0.55 -8.99
C ARG A 60 -11.04 -0.94 -10.42
N LEU A 61 -11.16 -2.24 -10.68
CA LEU A 61 -11.64 -2.73 -11.97
C LEU A 61 -13.05 -2.17 -12.26
N VAL A 62 -13.27 -1.70 -13.48
CA VAL A 62 -14.58 -1.19 -13.92
C VAL A 62 -15.51 -2.38 -14.14
N PRO A 63 -16.72 -2.39 -13.55
CA PRO A 63 -17.67 -3.51 -13.70
C PRO A 63 -18.37 -3.57 -15.08
N THR A 64 -18.87 -4.74 -15.48
CA THR A 64 -19.59 -4.94 -16.76
C THR A 64 -20.91 -4.21 -16.86
N SER A 65 -21.61 -4.03 -15.73
CA SER A 65 -22.85 -3.24 -15.67
C SER A 65 -22.62 -1.75 -15.97
N SER A 66 -21.36 -1.33 -16.10
CA SER A 66 -21.01 0.04 -16.39
C SER A 66 -21.20 0.37 -17.85
N SER A 67 -22.06 1.35 -18.13
CA SER A 67 -22.19 1.91 -19.48
C SER A 67 -21.06 2.89 -19.82
N ARG A 68 -20.31 3.35 -18.82
CA ARG A 68 -19.27 4.39 -18.95
C ARG A 68 -18.12 4.10 -18.00
N ALA A 69 -16.89 4.26 -18.47
CA ALA A 69 -15.64 4.09 -17.72
C ALA A 69 -15.46 5.10 -16.55
N THR A 70 -16.35 5.08 -15.57
CA THR A 70 -16.47 6.04 -14.45
C THR A 70 -16.37 5.37 -13.09
N GLY A 71 -16.44 4.03 -13.04
CA GLY A 71 -16.26 3.24 -11.81
C GLY A 71 -17.41 3.31 -10.80
N ALA A 72 -18.59 3.76 -11.22
CA ALA A 72 -19.73 4.01 -10.32
C ALA A 72 -20.67 2.80 -10.11
N ASP A 73 -20.56 1.76 -10.94
CA ASP A 73 -21.55 0.67 -10.97
C ASP A 73 -21.17 -0.53 -10.10
N SER A 74 -22.10 -1.49 -9.97
CA SER A 74 -22.09 -2.48 -8.89
C SER A 74 -22.03 -3.95 -9.31
N SER A 75 -21.52 -4.29 -10.50
CA SER A 75 -21.28 -5.71 -10.87
C SER A 75 -20.02 -6.28 -10.22
N GLU A 76 -20.02 -7.58 -9.94
CA GLU A 76 -18.80 -8.32 -9.57
C GLU A 76 -17.92 -8.63 -10.78
N GLU A 77 -18.54 -8.80 -11.95
CA GLU A 77 -17.85 -9.07 -13.20
C GLU A 77 -17.19 -7.79 -13.73
N ASN A 78 -15.94 -7.91 -14.19
CA ASN A 78 -15.14 -6.79 -14.66
C ASN A 78 -15.25 -6.60 -16.18
N ASN A 79 -14.99 -5.37 -16.63
CA ASN A 79 -14.84 -5.00 -18.03
C ASN A 79 -13.45 -4.39 -18.25
N VAL A 80 -12.53 -5.21 -18.74
CA VAL A 80 -11.16 -4.80 -19.05
C VAL A 80 -11.13 -3.60 -20.00
N LYS A 81 -11.95 -3.60 -21.06
CA LYS A 81 -11.96 -2.52 -22.07
C LYS A 81 -12.33 -1.17 -21.46
N LEU A 82 -13.32 -1.14 -20.57
CA LEU A 82 -13.69 0.09 -19.86
C LEU A 82 -12.62 0.52 -18.87
N THR A 83 -11.93 -0.43 -18.23
CA THR A 83 -10.82 -0.11 -17.33
C THR A 83 -9.63 0.47 -18.10
N VAL A 84 -9.29 -0.09 -19.27
CA VAL A 84 -8.28 0.46 -20.18
C VAL A 84 -8.64 1.88 -20.62
N GLU A 85 -9.90 2.12 -21.00
CA GLU A 85 -10.37 3.44 -21.41
C GLU A 85 -10.31 4.46 -20.26
N LEU A 86 -10.68 4.06 -19.04
CA LEU A 86 -10.52 4.87 -17.84
C LEU A 86 -9.06 5.29 -17.66
N ILE A 87 -8.13 4.33 -17.72
CA ILE A 87 -6.70 4.58 -17.53
C ILE A 87 -6.15 5.44 -18.66
N ARG A 88 -6.60 5.25 -19.91
CA ARG A 88 -6.20 6.08 -21.05
C ARG A 88 -6.58 7.55 -20.85
N ARG A 89 -7.79 7.81 -20.39
CA ARG A 89 -8.24 9.19 -20.06
C ARG A 89 -7.40 9.79 -18.94
N ALA A 90 -7.16 9.01 -17.90
CA ALA A 90 -6.37 9.43 -16.76
C ALA A 90 -4.90 9.72 -17.16
N ALA A 91 -4.31 8.88 -18.03
CA ALA A 91 -2.98 9.09 -18.59
C ALA A 91 -2.90 10.37 -19.43
N ALA A 92 -3.92 10.66 -20.22
CA ALA A 92 -4.01 11.90 -21.00
C ALA A 92 -4.10 13.17 -20.12
N MET A 93 -4.44 13.04 -18.84
CA MET A 93 -4.44 14.13 -17.86
C MET A 93 -3.05 14.38 -17.24
N GLY A 94 -2.03 13.60 -17.60
CA GLY A 94 -0.65 13.78 -17.13
C GLY A 94 -0.34 13.10 -15.80
N LEU A 95 -0.97 11.95 -15.52
CA LEU A 95 -0.58 11.10 -14.38
C LEU A 95 0.76 10.38 -14.65
N ASP A 96 1.54 10.16 -13.60
CA ASP A 96 2.85 9.50 -13.67
C ASP A 96 2.75 7.97 -13.57
N TRP A 97 1.77 7.46 -12.82
CA TRP A 97 1.43 6.03 -12.76
C TRP A 97 0.01 5.79 -12.28
N VAL A 98 -0.46 4.55 -12.43
CA VAL A 98 -1.77 4.10 -11.94
C VAL A 98 -1.61 2.87 -11.07
N THR A 99 -2.33 2.82 -9.95
CA THR A 99 -2.50 1.59 -9.17
C THR A 99 -3.89 1.00 -9.40
N ILE A 100 -3.98 -0.27 -9.73
CA ILE A 100 -5.25 -0.96 -9.95
C ILE A 100 -5.46 -2.00 -8.86
N HIS A 101 -6.54 -1.85 -8.10
CA HIS A 101 -7.01 -2.92 -7.24
C HIS A 101 -7.74 -3.97 -8.08
N GLY A 102 -7.31 -5.24 -8.01
CA GLY A 102 -7.83 -6.36 -8.81
C GLY A 102 -9.25 -6.80 -8.48
N ARG A 103 -10.07 -5.92 -7.89
CA ARG A 103 -11.48 -6.17 -7.63
C ARG A 103 -12.34 -5.01 -8.11
N THR A 104 -13.58 -5.29 -8.48
CA THR A 104 -14.61 -4.26 -8.67
C THR A 104 -15.04 -3.67 -7.32
N PRO A 105 -15.80 -2.56 -7.29
CA PRO A 105 -16.34 -2.00 -6.05
C PRO A 105 -17.22 -2.96 -5.25
N SER A 106 -18.03 -3.79 -5.92
CA SER A 106 -18.97 -4.73 -5.27
C SER A 106 -18.31 -5.99 -4.71
N GLN A 107 -17.16 -6.38 -5.27
CA GLN A 107 -16.45 -7.56 -4.80
C GLN A 107 -15.95 -7.36 -3.37
N ARG A 108 -16.25 -8.34 -2.53
CA ARG A 108 -15.80 -8.40 -1.14
C ARG A 108 -14.33 -8.83 -1.10
N THR A 109 -13.71 -8.59 0.04
CA THR A 109 -12.34 -9.03 0.33
C THR A 109 -12.17 -10.56 0.24
N SER A 110 -13.25 -11.33 0.41
CA SER A 110 -13.26 -12.79 0.26
C SER A 110 -13.22 -13.25 -1.20
N ASN A 111 -13.66 -12.42 -2.15
CA ASN A 111 -13.51 -12.74 -3.57
C ASN A 111 -12.02 -12.58 -3.93
N PRO A 112 -11.43 -13.48 -4.73
CA PRO A 112 -10.03 -13.36 -5.16
C PRO A 112 -9.83 -12.12 -6.05
N CYS A 113 -8.65 -11.51 -5.98
CA CYS A 113 -8.24 -10.51 -6.97
C CYS A 113 -8.08 -11.14 -8.35
N GLN A 114 -8.58 -10.45 -9.36
CA GLN A 114 -8.53 -10.83 -10.77
C GLN A 114 -7.22 -10.32 -11.37
N TRP A 115 -6.11 -11.02 -11.12
CA TRP A 115 -4.78 -10.62 -11.59
C TRP A 115 -4.65 -10.73 -13.12
N GLU A 116 -5.34 -11.69 -13.73
CA GLU A 116 -5.42 -11.88 -15.18
C GLU A 116 -6.04 -10.65 -15.86
N ALA A 117 -7.09 -10.06 -15.27
CA ALA A 117 -7.66 -8.82 -15.79
C ALA A 117 -6.64 -7.66 -15.74
N ILE A 118 -5.77 -7.61 -14.71
CA ILE A 118 -4.71 -6.60 -14.62
C ILE A 118 -3.64 -6.85 -15.69
N HIS A 119 -3.28 -8.11 -15.94
CA HIS A 119 -2.39 -8.48 -17.04
C HIS A 119 -2.92 -7.98 -18.39
N ASP A 120 -4.19 -8.25 -18.70
CA ASP A 120 -4.83 -7.82 -19.95
C ASP A 120 -4.84 -6.29 -20.09
N ILE A 121 -5.02 -5.56 -18.99
CA ILE A 121 -4.98 -4.09 -18.98
C ILE A 121 -3.56 -3.58 -19.25
N ILE A 122 -2.53 -4.20 -18.66
CA ILE A 122 -1.12 -3.84 -18.88
C ILE A 122 -0.73 -4.14 -20.34
N ALA A 123 -1.16 -5.27 -20.87
CA ALA A 123 -0.94 -5.68 -22.26
C ALA A 123 -1.56 -4.70 -23.28
N ALA A 124 -2.53 -3.88 -22.89
CA ALA A 124 -3.07 -2.81 -23.73
C ALA A 124 -2.08 -1.65 -23.99
N ARG A 125 -0.95 -1.61 -23.28
CA ARG A 125 0.18 -0.66 -23.47
C ARG A 125 -0.26 0.79 -23.64
N ILE A 126 -1.07 1.26 -22.69
CA ILE A 126 -1.60 2.63 -22.69
C ILE A 126 -0.42 3.62 -22.66
N PRO A 127 -0.31 4.57 -23.60
CA PRO A 127 0.84 5.46 -23.67
C PRO A 127 0.87 6.46 -22.52
N HIS A 128 2.06 6.70 -21.98
CA HIS A 128 2.33 7.77 -21.02
C HIS A 128 2.55 9.09 -21.77
N LEU A 129 1.96 10.19 -21.26
CA LEU A 129 2.00 11.49 -21.93
C LEU A 129 3.42 12.09 -22.00
N GLU A 130 4.20 11.97 -20.93
CA GLU A 130 5.49 12.68 -20.80
C GLU A 130 6.75 11.83 -21.02
N HIS A 131 6.63 10.50 -21.11
CA HIS A 131 7.77 9.58 -21.15
C HIS A 131 7.96 8.96 -22.53
N GLY A 132 7.97 9.79 -23.58
CA GLY A 132 8.29 9.35 -24.95
C GLY A 132 7.38 8.23 -25.47
N CYS A 133 6.08 8.25 -25.11
CA CYS A 133 5.10 7.22 -25.43
C CYS A 133 5.39 5.83 -24.84
N ALA A 134 6.28 5.71 -23.84
CA ALA A 134 6.43 4.48 -23.07
C ALA A 134 5.09 4.07 -22.43
N PRO A 135 4.83 2.77 -22.21
CA PRO A 135 3.62 2.34 -21.52
C PRO A 135 3.50 2.95 -20.12
N MET A 136 2.29 3.38 -19.76
CA MET A 136 1.92 3.87 -18.43
C MET A 136 2.31 2.83 -17.37
N PRO A 137 3.13 3.20 -16.36
CA PRO A 137 3.43 2.30 -15.25
C PRO A 137 2.17 1.94 -14.48
N ILE A 138 1.92 0.63 -14.34
CA ILE A 138 0.77 0.11 -13.60
C ILE A 138 1.25 -0.71 -12.41
N PHE A 139 0.73 -0.37 -11.24
CA PHE A 139 0.97 -1.07 -9.98
C PHE A 139 -0.24 -1.93 -9.62
N LEU A 140 0.00 -3.18 -9.22
CA LEU A 140 -1.05 -4.09 -8.79
C LEU A 140 -1.37 -3.87 -7.30
N ASN A 141 -2.65 -3.80 -6.96
CA ASN A 141 -3.11 -3.82 -5.57
C ASN A 141 -4.07 -4.99 -5.34
N GLY A 142 -3.90 -5.66 -4.21
CA GLY A 142 -4.82 -6.70 -3.75
C GLY A 142 -4.20 -8.10 -3.78
N ASP A 143 -4.45 -8.82 -2.68
CA ASP A 143 -4.03 -10.20 -2.43
C ASP A 143 -2.52 -10.48 -2.53
N VAL A 144 -1.72 -9.42 -2.36
CA VAL A 144 -0.29 -9.54 -2.08
C VAL A 144 -0.10 -9.50 -0.57
N THR A 145 0.34 -10.61 0.02
CA THR A 145 0.49 -10.78 1.48
C THR A 145 1.87 -11.25 1.92
N SER A 146 2.75 -11.55 0.96
CA SER A 146 4.17 -11.84 1.19
C SER A 146 5.03 -11.25 0.08
N ILE A 147 6.35 -11.33 0.24
CA ILE A 147 7.29 -10.94 -0.82
C ILE A 147 7.18 -11.88 -2.03
N GLU A 148 6.91 -13.17 -1.83
CA GLU A 148 6.69 -14.15 -2.89
C GLU A 148 5.42 -13.82 -3.69
N ASP A 149 4.35 -13.37 -3.02
CA ASP A 149 3.16 -12.89 -3.72
C ASP A 149 3.48 -11.67 -4.61
N ALA A 150 4.38 -10.78 -4.17
CA ALA A 150 4.79 -9.62 -4.96
C ALA A 150 5.55 -10.04 -6.22
N TRP A 151 6.47 -11.01 -6.09
CA TRP A 151 7.18 -11.58 -7.24
C TRP A 151 6.23 -12.30 -8.19
N ARG A 152 5.30 -13.10 -7.66
CA ARG A 152 4.29 -13.81 -8.44
C ARG A 152 3.36 -12.84 -9.18
N ALA A 153 2.95 -11.75 -8.52
CA ALA A 153 2.14 -10.71 -9.14
C ALA A 153 2.88 -10.06 -10.34
N HIS A 154 4.17 -9.74 -10.17
CA HIS A 154 4.99 -9.22 -11.28
C HIS A 154 5.10 -10.25 -12.43
N GLN A 155 5.43 -11.50 -12.13
CA GLN A 155 5.58 -12.55 -13.14
C GLN A 155 4.29 -12.81 -13.94
N LEU A 156 3.13 -12.80 -13.28
CA LEU A 156 1.85 -13.09 -13.93
C LEU A 156 1.28 -11.90 -14.69
N THR A 157 1.52 -10.68 -14.24
CA THR A 157 0.83 -9.49 -14.77
C THR A 157 1.72 -8.53 -15.52
N ASP A 158 3.04 -8.64 -15.38
CA ASP A 158 4.02 -7.63 -15.81
C ASP A 158 3.82 -6.26 -15.14
N CYS A 159 3.16 -6.22 -13.96
CA CYS A 159 2.99 -4.98 -13.23
C CYS A 159 4.35 -4.39 -12.81
N ARG A 160 4.49 -3.07 -12.85
CA ARG A 160 5.74 -2.38 -12.51
C ARG A 160 6.08 -2.45 -11.02
N GLY A 161 5.09 -2.76 -10.20
CA GLY A 161 5.24 -2.99 -8.77
C GLY A 161 3.91 -3.32 -8.12
N VAL A 162 3.92 -3.47 -6.80
CA VAL A 162 2.73 -3.77 -6.02
C VAL A 162 2.47 -2.71 -4.95
N MET A 163 1.21 -2.43 -4.70
CA MET A 163 0.76 -1.71 -3.51
C MET A 163 0.15 -2.71 -2.53
N VAL A 164 0.64 -2.74 -1.30
CA VAL A 164 0.15 -3.64 -0.24
C VAL A 164 -0.57 -2.84 0.84
N ALA A 165 -1.62 -3.40 1.41
CA ALA A 165 -2.37 -2.79 2.51
C ALA A 165 -2.56 -3.76 3.67
N ARG A 166 -3.48 -4.72 3.56
CA ARG A 166 -3.79 -5.67 4.65
C ARG A 166 -2.59 -6.50 5.11
N GLY A 167 -1.71 -6.90 4.20
CA GLY A 167 -0.48 -7.63 4.54
C GLY A 167 0.40 -6.86 5.53
N LEU A 168 0.53 -5.54 5.34
CA LEU A 168 1.34 -4.67 6.20
C LEU A 168 0.72 -4.44 7.59
N LEU A 169 -0.60 -4.56 7.72
CA LEU A 169 -1.25 -4.50 9.04
C LEU A 169 -0.87 -5.71 9.90
N ALA A 170 -0.70 -6.88 9.29
CA ALA A 170 -0.29 -8.09 9.98
C ALA A 170 1.24 -8.17 10.18
N ASN A 171 2.01 -7.73 9.17
CA ASN A 171 3.47 -7.70 9.22
C ASN A 171 3.99 -6.41 8.58
N PRO A 172 4.34 -5.39 9.36
CA PRO A 172 4.93 -4.15 8.83
C PRO A 172 6.25 -4.36 8.06
N ALA A 173 7.00 -5.42 8.39
CA ALA A 173 8.26 -5.77 7.74
C ALA A 173 8.09 -6.76 6.57
N LEU A 174 6.91 -6.79 5.93
CA LEU A 174 6.57 -7.72 4.83
C LEU A 174 7.60 -7.75 3.68
N PHE A 175 8.30 -6.64 3.46
CA PHE A 175 9.30 -6.51 2.39
C PHE A 175 10.75 -6.70 2.86
N ASP A 176 10.99 -6.89 4.15
CA ASP A 176 12.33 -7.20 4.66
C ASP A 176 12.54 -8.71 4.57
N PRO A 177 13.44 -9.21 3.70
CA PRO A 177 13.67 -10.65 3.55
C PRO A 177 14.18 -11.32 4.83
N ASN A 178 14.80 -10.56 5.75
CA ASN A 178 15.33 -11.07 7.01
C ASN A 178 14.22 -11.30 8.05
N VAL A 179 13.08 -10.61 7.91
CA VAL A 179 11.94 -10.68 8.84
C VAL A 179 10.74 -11.39 8.23
N ALA A 180 10.50 -11.20 6.93
CA ALA A 180 9.40 -11.81 6.17
C ALA A 180 9.70 -13.25 5.70
N GLY A 181 10.94 -13.73 5.87
CA GLY A 181 11.40 -15.03 5.36
C GLY A 181 10.62 -16.24 5.89
N ASN A 182 10.79 -17.38 5.21
CA ASN A 182 10.12 -18.67 5.43
C ASN A 182 10.52 -19.41 6.73
N GLY A 183 10.95 -18.68 7.76
CA GLY A 183 11.28 -19.25 9.06
C GLY A 183 10.08 -19.95 9.72
N GLU A 184 10.39 -20.85 10.65
CA GLU A 184 9.41 -21.55 11.47
C GLU A 184 8.44 -20.59 12.16
N SER A 185 7.24 -21.07 12.48
CA SER A 185 6.16 -20.24 13.04
C SER A 185 6.57 -19.46 14.30
N GLU A 186 7.50 -20.00 15.10
CA GLU A 186 8.01 -19.35 16.30
C GLU A 186 8.95 -18.17 15.98
N HIS A 187 9.83 -18.30 14.99
CA HIS A 187 10.72 -17.21 14.57
C HIS A 187 9.92 -16.02 14.04
N LYS A 188 8.88 -16.30 13.23
CA LYS A 188 7.95 -15.28 12.73
C LYS A 188 7.23 -14.57 13.87
N PHE A 189 6.77 -15.31 14.88
CA PHE A 189 6.09 -14.72 16.03
C PHE A 189 7.03 -13.82 16.86
N ARG A 190 8.28 -14.23 17.08
CA ARG A 190 9.28 -13.41 17.77
C ARG A 190 9.60 -12.13 17.00
N GLY A 191 9.73 -12.20 15.68
CA GLY A 191 9.88 -11.01 14.81
C GLY A 191 8.70 -10.05 14.95
N THR A 192 7.46 -10.56 14.88
CA THR A 192 6.25 -9.77 15.12
C THR A 192 6.24 -9.11 16.51
N CYS A 193 6.65 -9.86 17.55
CA CYS A 193 6.78 -9.30 18.91
C CYS A 193 7.78 -8.14 18.97
N SER A 194 8.93 -8.28 18.29
CA SER A 194 9.95 -7.23 18.23
C SER A 194 9.43 -5.97 17.54
N LEU A 195 8.80 -6.11 16.37
CA LEU A 195 8.21 -4.99 15.64
C LEU A 195 7.09 -4.30 16.42
N LEU A 196 6.28 -5.08 17.16
CA LEU A 196 5.23 -4.49 17.98
C LEU A 196 5.83 -3.70 19.15
N ARG A 197 6.94 -4.18 19.76
CA ARG A 197 7.64 -3.42 20.80
C ARG A 197 8.13 -2.08 20.27
N GLU A 198 8.82 -2.08 19.13
CA GLU A 198 9.32 -0.86 18.50
C GLU A 198 8.17 0.11 18.17
N TRP A 199 7.04 -0.40 17.68
CA TRP A 199 5.83 0.41 17.48
C TRP A 199 5.30 1.02 18.79
N LEU A 200 5.25 0.26 19.88
CA LEU A 200 4.83 0.78 21.19
C LEU A 200 5.81 1.85 21.71
N GLU A 201 7.11 1.69 21.49
CA GLU A 201 8.14 2.65 21.87
C GLU A 201 7.93 3.98 21.12
N LEU A 202 7.81 3.92 19.78
CA LEU A 202 7.54 5.09 18.95
C LEU A 202 6.24 5.82 19.34
N THR A 203 5.18 5.07 19.66
CA THR A 203 3.91 5.67 20.08
C THR A 203 3.96 6.28 21.48
N THR A 204 4.88 5.81 22.34
CA THR A 204 5.12 6.38 23.68
C THR A 204 5.94 7.66 23.56
N GLU A 205 6.99 7.67 22.73
CA GLU A 205 7.79 8.85 22.41
C GLU A 205 6.94 9.97 21.78
N HIS A 206 5.96 9.59 20.97
CA HIS A 206 5.03 10.50 20.28
C HIS A 206 3.58 10.36 20.79
N SER A 207 3.41 10.39 22.11
CA SER A 207 2.12 10.12 22.79
C SER A 207 0.93 10.99 22.34
N ASN A 208 1.17 12.19 21.82
CA ASN A 208 0.11 13.08 21.30
C ASN A 208 -0.29 12.79 19.84
N SER A 209 0.43 11.93 19.14
CA SER A 209 0.25 11.71 17.68
C SER A 209 -0.73 10.59 17.35
N THR A 210 -0.92 9.61 18.23
CA THR A 210 -1.72 8.41 17.94
C THR A 210 -2.65 8.05 19.09
N LEU A 211 -3.96 7.95 18.80
CA LEU A 211 -4.95 7.48 19.77
C LEU A 211 -4.72 6.01 20.15
N PHE A 212 -4.86 5.67 21.44
CA PHE A 212 -4.73 4.30 21.94
C PHE A 212 -5.54 3.27 21.13
N LYS A 213 -6.77 3.62 20.72
CA LYS A 213 -7.62 2.74 19.88
C LYS A 213 -6.94 2.30 18.58
N ASN A 214 -6.10 3.14 17.98
CA ASN A 214 -5.35 2.80 16.77
C ASN A 214 -4.14 1.94 17.09
N ILE A 215 -3.43 2.23 18.19
CA ILE A 215 -2.31 1.43 18.70
C ILE A 215 -2.79 0.00 18.99
N HIS A 216 -3.87 -0.12 19.77
CA HIS A 216 -4.48 -1.40 20.15
C HIS A 216 -4.97 -2.18 18.93
N ARG A 217 -5.61 -1.51 17.97
CA ARG A 217 -6.04 -2.15 16.71
C ARG A 217 -4.86 -2.70 15.90
N GLN A 218 -3.76 -1.94 15.81
CA GLN A 218 -2.55 -2.41 15.14
C GLN A 218 -1.93 -3.61 15.86
N ALA A 219 -1.84 -3.57 17.18
CA ALA A 219 -1.40 -4.72 17.99
C ALA A 219 -2.26 -5.96 17.74
N TYR A 220 -3.58 -5.79 17.62
CA TYR A 220 -4.50 -6.88 17.31
C TYR A 220 -4.23 -7.47 15.93
N TRP A 221 -4.10 -6.66 14.89
CA TRP A 221 -3.79 -7.15 13.53
C TRP A 221 -2.47 -7.92 13.45
N MET A 222 -1.45 -7.47 14.18
CA MET A 222 -0.15 -8.13 14.20
C MET A 222 -0.20 -9.47 14.95
N LEU A 223 -0.91 -9.54 16.09
CA LEU A 223 -0.84 -10.70 16.98
C LEU A 223 -1.96 -11.74 16.77
N GLU A 224 -3.14 -11.36 16.25
CA GLU A 224 -4.34 -12.23 16.30
C GLU A 224 -4.10 -13.65 15.74
N ARG A 225 -3.28 -13.74 14.69
CA ARG A 225 -2.98 -14.94 13.91
C ARG A 225 -2.12 -15.92 14.70
N HIS A 226 -1.35 -15.41 15.66
CA HIS A 226 -0.43 -16.15 16.51
C HIS A 226 -1.03 -16.52 17.87
N LEU A 227 -2.18 -15.93 18.23
CA LEU A 227 -2.83 -16.12 19.51
C LEU A 227 -3.99 -17.11 19.43
N ASN A 228 -4.17 -17.90 20.49
CA ASN A 228 -5.37 -18.71 20.69
C ASN A 228 -6.56 -17.85 21.18
N LYS A 229 -7.77 -18.44 21.21
CA LYS A 229 -9.01 -17.73 21.58
C LYS A 229 -8.95 -17.04 22.96
N ALA A 230 -8.36 -17.71 23.96
CA ALA A 230 -8.25 -17.15 25.31
C ALA A 230 -7.35 -15.91 25.33
N ARG A 231 -6.19 -15.98 24.69
CA ARG A 231 -5.24 -14.86 24.60
C ARG A 231 -5.78 -13.69 23.78
N ARG A 232 -6.54 -13.95 22.72
CA ARG A 232 -7.23 -12.88 21.96
C ARG A 232 -8.24 -12.13 22.82
N LYS A 233 -8.96 -12.83 23.72
CA LYS A 233 -9.88 -12.19 24.66
C LYS A 233 -9.14 -11.26 25.63
N VAL A 234 -8.02 -11.73 26.19
CA VAL A 234 -7.16 -10.89 27.04
C VAL A 234 -6.67 -9.67 26.27
N LEU A 235 -6.13 -9.84 25.07
CA LEU A 235 -5.67 -8.72 24.24
C LEU A 235 -6.80 -7.70 24.00
N HIS A 236 -8.03 -8.16 23.74
CA HIS A 236 -9.18 -7.30 23.52
C HIS A 236 -9.58 -6.47 24.75
N GLU A 237 -9.33 -6.96 25.97
CA GLU A 237 -9.69 -6.28 27.22
C GLU A 237 -8.68 -5.20 27.65
N ILE A 238 -7.49 -5.16 27.02
CA ILE A 238 -6.46 -4.17 27.33
C ILE A 238 -6.92 -2.76 26.92
N SER A 239 -6.84 -1.82 27.85
CA SER A 239 -7.36 -0.46 27.71
C SER A 239 -6.29 0.64 27.68
N ASP A 240 -5.01 0.29 27.85
CA ASP A 240 -3.89 1.23 27.82
C ASP A 240 -2.59 0.62 27.24
N VAL A 241 -1.60 1.49 27.00
CA VAL A 241 -0.31 1.10 26.39
C VAL A 241 0.51 0.23 27.35
N ALA A 242 0.47 0.51 28.66
CA ALA A 242 1.18 -0.28 29.67
C ALA A 242 0.71 -1.74 29.70
N GLY A 243 -0.60 -1.98 29.58
CA GLY A 243 -1.18 -3.31 29.45
C GLY A 243 -0.72 -4.04 28.20
N LEU A 244 -0.54 -3.33 27.07
CA LEU A 244 0.01 -3.93 25.84
C LEU A 244 1.47 -4.38 26.04
N TYR A 245 2.30 -3.56 26.70
CA TYR A 245 3.68 -3.95 27.05
C TYR A 245 3.71 -5.19 27.94
N ASN A 246 2.89 -5.21 28.99
CA ASN A 246 2.81 -6.36 29.89
C ASN A 246 2.35 -7.62 29.16
N PHE A 247 1.32 -7.50 28.31
CA PHE A 247 0.84 -8.61 27.50
C PHE A 247 1.94 -9.14 26.58
N LEU A 248 2.65 -8.24 25.88
CA LEU A 248 3.74 -8.61 24.97
C LEU A 248 4.90 -9.29 25.70
N HIS A 249 5.28 -8.79 26.89
CA HIS A 249 6.31 -9.40 27.73
C HIS A 249 5.97 -10.84 28.11
N LEU A 250 4.71 -11.12 28.47
CA LEU A 250 4.23 -12.47 28.77
C LEU A 250 4.22 -13.39 27.56
N GLN A 251 4.05 -12.86 26.34
CA GLN A 251 4.10 -13.66 25.11
C GLN A 251 5.53 -13.95 24.65
N CYS A 252 6.45 -13.02 24.85
CA CYS A 252 7.78 -13.00 24.26
C CYS A 252 8.84 -12.48 25.26
N PRO A 253 9.16 -13.23 26.34
CA PRO A 253 10.00 -12.75 27.44
C PRO A 253 11.46 -12.45 27.05
N ASN A 254 12.00 -13.11 26.00
CA ASN A 254 13.43 -13.05 25.62
C ASN A 254 13.72 -12.11 24.44
N THR A 255 13.10 -10.94 24.36
CA THR A 255 13.36 -9.98 23.27
C THR A 255 13.96 -8.65 23.75
N TYR A 256 14.63 -8.67 24.92
CA TYR A 256 15.62 -7.64 25.23
C TYR A 256 16.81 -7.80 24.26
N PRO A 257 17.34 -6.72 23.66
CA PRO A 257 18.67 -6.80 23.08
C PRO A 257 19.61 -7.23 24.20
N SER A 258 20.32 -8.34 24.00
CA SER A 258 21.48 -8.66 24.83
C SER A 258 22.41 -7.47 24.76
N GLU A 259 22.59 -6.77 25.87
CA GLU A 259 23.66 -5.79 26.04
C GLU A 259 24.99 -6.50 25.80
N THR A 260 25.51 -6.44 24.57
CA THR A 260 26.93 -6.51 24.33
C THR A 260 27.48 -5.10 24.43
N VAL A 261 27.53 -4.60 25.67
CA VAL A 261 28.55 -3.61 26.04
C VAL A 261 29.88 -4.37 26.00
N GLN A 262 30.57 -4.29 24.86
CA GLN A 262 31.98 -4.63 24.81
C GLN A 262 32.72 -3.54 25.58
N THR A 263 33.27 -3.95 26.73
CA THR A 263 34.34 -3.25 27.47
C THR A 263 35.61 -3.17 26.63
#